data_AF-A0A7M3XYB1-F1
#
_entry.id   AF-A0A7M3XYB1-F1
#
_cell.length_a   1.000
_cell.length_b   1.000
_cell.length_c   1.000
_cell.angle_alpha   90.00
_cell.angle_beta   90.00
_cell.angle_gamma   90.00
#
_symmetry.space_group_name_H-M   'P 1'
#
loop_
_entity.id
_entity.type
_entity.pdbx_description
1 polymer ?
#
loop_
_entity_poly.entity_id
_entity_poly.type
_entity_poly.pdbx_seq_one_letter_code
_entity_poly.pdbx_strand_id
1 'polypeptide(L)'
;MDAEDLIAMYAAQAKSSLEQEAEKRLQASLDPEEEERLRNLPLNDALGTPHFVPALLARLGTVRAALDGHGGGIQATSCDAREDGLDLVLDLTGACVSCGAAPGTLQGIKTDLEGD
;
A
#
# COMPACT_ATOMS: atom_id res chain seq x y z
N MET A 1 0.89 -31.74 14.96
CA MET A 1 1.81 -30.76 14.37
C MET A 1 2.30 -31.37 13.09
N ASP A 2 1.67 -30.90 12.04
CA ASP A 2 1.49 -31.63 10.79
C ASP A 2 2.46 -31.01 9.77
N ALA A 3 2.74 -31.70 8.66
CA ALA A 3 3.59 -31.13 7.63
C ALA A 3 3.04 -29.78 7.11
N GLU A 4 1.72 -29.63 7.09
CA GLU A 4 1.02 -28.40 6.73
C GLU A 4 1.19 -27.28 7.77
N ASP A 5 1.19 -27.60 9.07
CA ASP A 5 1.46 -26.63 10.15
C ASP A 5 2.86 -26.03 10.04
N LEU A 6 3.85 -26.87 9.73
CA LEU A 6 5.24 -26.46 9.56
C LEU A 6 5.42 -25.53 8.35
N ILE A 7 4.76 -25.84 7.23
CA ILE A 7 4.78 -25.02 6.02
C ILE A 7 4.10 -23.67 6.28
N ALA A 8 2.94 -23.67 6.93
CA ALA A 8 2.22 -22.44 7.28
C ALA A 8 3.05 -21.55 8.21
N MET A 9 3.69 -22.12 9.22
CA MET A 9 4.55 -21.39 10.14
C MET A 9 5.76 -20.77 9.41
N TYR A 10 6.41 -21.52 8.52
CA TYR A 10 7.54 -21.02 7.76
C TYR A 10 7.14 -19.89 6.79
N ALA A 11 5.99 -20.03 6.12
CA ALA A 11 5.45 -19.00 5.24
C ALA A 11 5.10 -17.70 6.02
N ALA A 12 4.48 -17.83 7.20
CA ALA A 12 4.18 -16.69 8.05
C ALA A 12 5.45 -15.99 8.55
N GLN A 13 6.47 -16.76 8.94
CA GLN A 13 7.75 -16.23 9.42
C GLN A 13 8.53 -15.52 8.30
N ALA A 14 8.49 -16.07 7.08
CA ALA A 14 9.04 -15.43 5.89
C ALA A 14 8.30 -14.13 5.54
N LYS A 15 6.96 -14.14 5.56
CA LYS A 15 6.12 -12.95 5.33
C LYS A 15 6.44 -11.84 6.33
N SER A 16 6.48 -12.18 7.62
CA SER A 16 6.79 -11.21 8.69
C SER A 16 8.19 -10.61 8.54
N SER A 17 9.18 -11.43 8.15
CA SER A 17 10.55 -10.95 7.94
C SER A 17 10.65 -9.99 6.74
N LEU A 18 9.88 -10.25 5.67
CA LEU A 18 9.80 -9.37 4.50
C LEU A 18 9.10 -8.04 4.84
N GLU A 19 8.00 -8.10 5.59
CA GLU A 19 7.28 -6.91 6.06
C GLU A 19 8.19 -6.01 6.91
N GLN A 20 8.95 -6.59 7.85
CA GLN A 20 9.87 -5.82 8.68
C GLN A 20 10.99 -5.13 7.89
N GLU A 21 11.53 -5.78 6.87
CA GLU A 21 12.57 -5.19 6.02
C GLU A 21 11.99 -4.09 5.12
N ALA A 22 10.78 -4.27 4.59
CA ALA A 22 10.08 -3.25 3.83
C ALA A 22 9.77 -2.02 4.69
N GLU A 23 9.27 -2.21 5.91
CA GLU A 23 8.99 -1.15 6.86
C GLU A 23 10.25 -0.34 7.20
N LYS A 24 11.38 -1.02 7.48
CA LYS A 24 12.67 -0.35 7.73
C LYS A 24 13.11 0.55 6.57
N ARG A 25 12.88 0.12 5.33
CA ARG A 25 13.24 0.92 4.15
C ARG A 25 12.38 2.17 4.02
N LEU A 26 11.08 2.05 4.31
CA LEU A 26 10.16 3.18 4.31
C LEU A 26 10.55 4.19 5.40
N GLN A 27 10.76 3.74 6.64
CA GLN A 27 11.16 4.58 7.77
C GLN A 27 12.49 5.31 7.58
N ALA A 28 13.40 4.77 6.76
CA ALA A 28 14.66 5.44 6.43
C ALA A 28 14.49 6.62 5.45
N SER A 29 13.36 6.68 4.74
CA SER A 29 13.12 7.63 3.65
C SER A 29 11.98 8.61 3.91
N LEU A 30 11.10 8.31 4.87
CA LEU A 30 9.88 9.05 5.16
C LEU A 30 9.93 9.67 6.55
N ASP A 31 9.25 10.80 6.72
CA ASP A 31 9.07 11.43 8.03
C ASP A 31 8.02 10.63 8.83
N PRO A 32 8.39 10.02 9.96
CA PRO A 32 7.46 9.19 10.74
C PRO A 32 6.25 9.98 11.27
N GLU A 33 6.41 11.27 11.59
CA GLU A 33 5.30 12.09 12.08
C GLU A 33 4.28 12.38 10.98
N GLU A 34 4.77 12.67 9.76
CA GLU A 34 3.91 12.92 8.61
C GLU A 34 3.22 11.62 8.14
N GLU A 35 3.91 10.48 8.19
CA GLU A 35 3.31 9.17 7.87
C GLU A 35 2.20 8.81 8.84
N GLU A 36 2.40 9.00 10.15
CA GLU A 36 1.35 8.77 11.14
C GLU A 36 0.17 9.73 10.94
N ARG A 37 0.44 11.01 10.62
CA ARG A 37 -0.60 11.99 10.31
C ARG A 37 -1.42 11.60 9.08
N LEU A 38 -0.76 11.16 8.00
CA LEU A 38 -1.39 10.75 6.74
C LEU A 38 -2.19 9.44 6.89
N ARG A 39 -1.67 8.49 7.67
CA ARG A 39 -2.38 7.24 7.99
C ARG A 39 -3.65 7.51 8.80
N ASN A 40 -3.61 8.46 9.72
CA ASN A 40 -4.77 8.82 10.54
C ASN A 40 -5.70 9.86 9.88
N LEU A 41 -5.34 10.42 8.71
CA LEU A 41 -6.20 11.33 7.97
C LEU A 41 -7.34 10.53 7.31
N PRO A 42 -8.63 10.81 7.58
CA PRO A 42 -9.73 10.15 6.90
C PRO A 42 -9.65 10.38 5.40
N LEU A 43 -9.78 9.32 4.60
CA LEU A 43 -9.64 9.44 3.14
C LEU A 43 -10.72 10.36 2.52
N ASN A 44 -11.90 10.41 3.12
CA ASN A 44 -12.97 11.35 2.73
C ASN A 44 -12.56 12.82 2.93
N ASP A 45 -11.83 13.12 4.00
CA ASP A 45 -11.36 14.48 4.29
C ASP A 45 -10.14 14.84 3.44
N ALA A 46 -9.35 13.83 3.05
CA ALA A 46 -8.23 14.00 2.14
C ALA A 46 -8.69 14.20 0.68
N LEU A 47 -9.93 13.85 0.34
CA LEU A 47 -10.45 13.89 -1.02
C LEU A 47 -10.37 15.30 -1.63
N GLY A 48 -9.84 15.39 -2.85
CA GLY A 48 -9.65 16.67 -3.54
C GLY A 48 -8.50 17.52 -3.00
N THR A 49 -7.76 17.04 -2.01
CA THR A 49 -6.56 17.69 -1.49
C THR A 49 -5.29 17.05 -2.06
N PRO A 50 -4.13 17.74 -2.02
CA PRO A 50 -2.84 17.13 -2.37
C PRO A 50 -2.43 15.96 -1.48
N HIS A 51 -3.10 15.78 -0.33
CA HIS A 51 -2.80 14.73 0.64
C HIS A 51 -3.52 13.40 0.34
N PHE A 52 -4.43 13.35 -0.64
CA PHE A 52 -5.19 12.14 -0.94
C PHE A 52 -4.30 10.95 -1.32
N VAL A 53 -3.45 11.13 -2.35
CA VAL A 53 -2.53 10.07 -2.80
C VAL A 53 -1.49 9.71 -1.73
N PRO A 54 -0.84 10.67 -1.02
CA PRO A 54 0.00 10.37 0.13
C PRO A 54 -0.70 9.58 1.24
N ALA A 55 -1.97 9.89 1.54
CA ALA A 55 -2.76 9.18 2.55
C ALA A 55 -3.05 7.74 2.13
N LEU A 56 -3.33 7.49 0.84
CA LEU A 56 -3.45 6.14 0.30
C LEU A 56 -2.12 5.38 0.45
N LEU A 57 -1.01 5.98 0.03
CA LEU A 57 0.32 5.36 0.11
C LEU A 57 0.72 5.02 1.55
N ALA A 58 0.38 5.84 2.55
CA ALA A 58 0.66 5.59 3.97
C ALA A 58 -0.02 4.32 4.54
N ARG A 59 -1.05 3.81 3.86
CA ARG A 59 -1.78 2.57 4.18
C ARG A 59 -1.25 1.34 3.45
N LEU A 60 -0.52 1.54 2.35
CA LEU A 60 -0.06 0.46 1.46
C LEU A 60 1.22 -0.26 1.91
N GLY A 61 1.82 0.09 3.06
CA GLY A 61 2.94 -0.61 3.68
C GLY A 61 3.95 -1.25 2.70
N THR A 62 4.01 -2.59 2.67
CA THR A 62 4.94 -3.33 1.80
C THR A 62 4.74 -3.09 0.30
N VAL A 63 3.52 -2.80 -0.14
CA VAL A 63 3.22 -2.46 -1.52
C VAL A 63 3.84 -1.12 -1.90
N ARG A 64 3.78 -0.12 -1.01
CA ARG A 64 4.50 1.15 -1.22
C ARG A 64 6.00 0.93 -1.36
N ALA A 65 6.61 0.13 -0.49
CA ALA A 65 8.04 -0.18 -0.60
C ALA A 65 8.41 -0.84 -1.94
N ALA A 66 7.52 -1.69 -2.49
CA ALA A 66 7.70 -2.29 -3.80
C ALA A 66 7.54 -1.29 -4.97
N LEU A 67 6.60 -0.34 -4.85
CA LEU A 67 6.39 0.75 -5.81
C LEU A 67 7.58 1.71 -5.82
N ASP A 68 7.99 2.19 -4.66
CA ASP A 68 9.12 3.11 -4.49
C ASP A 68 10.44 2.47 -4.95
N GLY A 69 10.64 1.18 -4.64
CA GLY A 69 11.85 0.42 -5.01
C GLY A 69 12.07 0.28 -6.52
N HIS A 70 11.02 0.43 -7.34
CA HIS A 70 11.13 0.42 -8.80
C HIS A 70 11.00 1.81 -9.43
N GLY A 71 10.79 2.88 -8.63
CA GLY A 71 10.54 4.22 -9.14
C GLY A 71 9.16 4.37 -9.80
N GLY A 72 8.16 3.67 -9.27
CA GLY A 72 6.76 3.83 -9.65
C GLY A 72 5.92 4.41 -8.53
N GLY A 73 4.61 4.45 -8.74
CA GLY A 73 3.65 4.97 -7.77
C GLY A 73 2.22 4.68 -8.18
N ILE A 74 1.28 5.36 -7.53
CA ILE A 74 -0.14 5.31 -7.86
C ILE A 74 -0.66 6.71 -8.21
N GLN A 75 -1.70 6.76 -9.02
CA GLN A 75 -2.48 7.96 -9.32
C GLN A 75 -3.96 7.61 -9.22
N ALA A 76 -4.73 8.38 -8.46
CA ALA A 76 -6.18 8.27 -8.48
C ALA A 76 -6.72 8.99 -9.72
N THR A 77 -7.29 8.24 -10.68
CA THR A 77 -7.90 8.80 -11.90
C THR A 77 -9.38 9.09 -11.73
N SER A 78 -10.05 8.38 -10.83
CA SER A 78 -11.41 8.69 -10.37
C SER A 78 -11.52 8.34 -8.89
N CYS A 79 -12.25 9.17 -8.16
CA CYS A 79 -12.62 8.93 -6.78
C CYS A 79 -14.01 9.49 -6.53
N ASP A 80 -14.96 8.62 -6.22
CA ASP A 80 -16.35 8.98 -5.92
C ASP A 80 -16.70 8.56 -4.50
N ALA A 81 -17.12 9.52 -3.68
CA ALA A 81 -17.63 9.22 -2.35
C ALA A 81 -19.05 8.65 -2.44
N ARG A 82 -19.27 7.52 -1.79
CA ARG A 82 -20.56 6.83 -1.65
C ARG A 82 -20.99 6.82 -0.19
N GLU A 83 -22.24 6.41 0.05
CA GLU A 83 -22.78 6.30 1.41
C GLU A 83 -22.04 5.24 2.25
N ASP A 84 -21.44 4.24 1.60
CA ASP A 84 -20.76 3.09 2.21
C ASP A 84 -19.23 3.14 2.09
N GLY A 85 -18.64 4.15 1.46
CA GLY A 85 -17.19 4.27 1.32
C GLY A 85 -16.73 5.11 0.13
N LEU A 86 -15.56 4.77 -0.41
CA LEU A 86 -14.97 5.41 -1.60
C LEU A 86 -14.92 4.40 -2.75
N ASP A 87 -15.40 4.81 -3.93
CA ASP A 87 -15.15 4.11 -5.19
C ASP A 87 -13.93 4.73 -5.87
N LEU A 88 -12.88 3.95 -6.08
CA LEU A 88 -11.56 4.42 -6.51
C LEU A 88 -11.13 3.72 -7.80
N VAL A 89 -10.73 4.52 -8.78
CA VAL A 89 -9.96 4.03 -9.93
C VAL A 89 -8.52 4.51 -9.75
N LEU A 90 -7.62 3.55 -9.58
CA LEU A 90 -6.19 3.79 -9.40
C LEU A 90 -5.43 3.32 -10.63
N ASP A 91 -4.62 4.22 -11.19
CA ASP A 91 -3.60 3.89 -12.18
C ASP A 91 -2.22 3.78 -11.51
N LEU A 92 -1.38 2.95 -12.10
CA LEU A 92 0.03 2.89 -11.72
C LEU A 92 0.82 3.89 -12.54
N THR A 93 1.84 4.49 -11.93
CA THR A 93 2.69 5.48 -12.58
C THR A 93 4.17 5.07 -12.54
N GLY A 94 5.00 5.79 -13.29
CA GLY A 94 6.45 5.56 -13.37
C GLY A 94 6.82 4.21 -13.99
N ALA A 95 7.88 3.58 -13.50
CA ALA A 95 8.38 2.33 -14.07
C ALA A 95 7.40 1.14 -13.95
N CYS A 96 6.43 1.23 -13.03
CA CYS A 96 5.41 0.19 -12.83
C CYS A 96 4.52 -0.04 -14.06
N VAL A 97 4.35 0.97 -14.92
CA VAL A 97 3.64 0.84 -16.21
C VAL A 97 4.48 0.06 -17.22
N SER A 98 5.80 0.28 -17.20
CA SER A 98 6.75 -0.25 -18.18
C SER A 98 7.14 -1.71 -17.92
N CYS A 99 7.15 -2.13 -16.66
CA CYS A 99 7.51 -3.49 -16.26
C CYS A 99 6.32 -4.46 -16.18
N GLY A 100 5.08 -3.95 -16.30
CA GLY A 100 3.87 -4.72 -16.06
C GLY A 100 3.76 -5.09 -14.58
N ALA A 101 2.96 -4.36 -13.81
CA ALA A 101 2.79 -4.68 -12.40
C ALA A 101 2.38 -6.13 -12.21
N ALA A 102 3.07 -6.83 -11.30
CA ALA A 102 2.73 -8.20 -10.98
C ALA A 102 1.27 -8.24 -10.49
N PRO A 103 0.45 -9.22 -10.92
CA PRO A 103 -0.96 -9.32 -10.49
C PRO A 103 -1.14 -9.27 -8.96
N GLY A 104 -0.14 -9.76 -8.21
CA GLY A 104 -0.12 -9.71 -6.75
C GLY A 104 -0.03 -8.29 -6.17
N THR A 105 0.57 -7.33 -6.86
CA THR A 105 0.68 -5.93 -6.39
C THR A 105 -0.67 -5.25 -6.39
N LEU A 106 -1.45 -5.40 -7.47
CA LEU A 106 -2.82 -4.84 -7.55
C LEU A 106 -3.76 -5.47 -6.51
N GLN A 107 -3.64 -6.78 -6.31
CA GLN A 107 -4.40 -7.47 -5.28
C GLN A 107 -3.99 -7.00 -3.86
N GLY A 108 -2.71 -6.70 -3.64
CA GLY A 108 -2.21 -6.12 -2.40
C GLY A 108 -2.81 -4.73 -2.14
N ILE A 109 -2.77 -3.83 -3.13
CA ILE A 109 -3.38 -2.49 -3.02
C ILE A 109 -4.84 -2.58 -2.60
N LYS A 110 -5.60 -3.46 -3.26
CA LYS A 110 -7.01 -3.66 -2.93
C LYS A 110 -7.20 -4.15 -1.49
N THR A 111 -6.42 -5.17 -1.08
CA THR A 111 -6.54 -5.79 0.23
C THR A 111 -6.19 -4.81 1.36
N ASP A 112 -5.16 -4.00 1.17
CA ASP A 112 -4.70 -3.03 2.16
C ASP A 112 -5.70 -1.88 2.33
N LEU A 113 -6.34 -1.43 1.23
CA LEU A 113 -7.34 -0.34 1.29
C LEU A 113 -8.72 -0.80 1.77
N GLU A 114 -9.14 -2.03 1.49
CA GLU A 114 -10.42 -2.58 2.00
C GLU A 114 -10.33 -3.02 3.47
N GLY A 115 -9.12 -3.16 4.00
CA GLY A 115 -8.87 -3.56 5.39
C GLY A 115 -8.73 -2.40 6.39
N ASP A 116 -8.69 -1.16 5.90
CA ASP A 116 -8.63 0.08 6.70
C ASP A 116 -10.04 0.53 7.16
#